data_AF-A0A7W7GHN7-F1
#
_entry.id   AF-A0A7W7GHN7-F1
#
_cell.length_a   1.000
_cell.length_b   1.000
_cell.length_c   1.000
_cell.angle_alpha   90.00
_cell.angle_beta   90.00
_cell.angle_gamma   90.00
#
_symmetry.space_group_name_H-M   'P 1'
#
loop_
_entity.id
_entity.type
_entity.pdbx_description
1 polymer ?
#
loop_
_entity_poly.entity_id
_entity_poly.type
_entity_poly.pdbx_seq_one_letter_code
_entity_poly.pdbx_strand_id
1 'polypeptide(L)'
;MTQHLPRTVTVPVLVTRSLEIEEPDWCAGRHGGHAESKVDVTHYGLEHAIGAGDFNLLRAMLAQAPFAERATTDVVLYVEQQDLTGSYTPDEVEELADALVEAAARLRALSRELAAILARGDQ
;
A
#
# COMPACT_ATOMS: atom_id res chain seq x y z
N MET A 1 -8.29 -16.08 64.74
CA MET A 1 -8.96 -15.55 63.54
C MET A 1 -7.91 -14.89 62.67
N THR A 2 -7.46 -15.53 61.59
CA THR A 2 -6.39 -15.00 60.74
C THR A 2 -7.01 -14.04 59.73
N GLN A 3 -6.72 -12.73 59.87
CA GLN A 3 -7.22 -11.69 58.97
C GLN A 3 -6.43 -11.78 57.65
N HIS A 4 -7.12 -12.00 56.52
CA HIS A 4 -6.51 -11.95 55.19
C HIS A 4 -6.52 -10.49 54.70
N LEU A 5 -5.34 -9.87 54.59
CA LEU A 5 -5.21 -8.55 53.96
C LEU A 5 -5.55 -8.68 52.46
N PRO A 6 -6.28 -7.72 51.86
CA PRO A 6 -6.61 -7.75 50.44
C PRO A 6 -5.31 -7.74 49.62
N ARG A 7 -5.18 -8.70 48.70
CA ARG A 7 -4.02 -8.81 47.81
C ARG A 7 -4.40 -8.25 46.45
N THR A 8 -3.62 -7.29 45.96
CA THR A 8 -3.80 -6.70 44.64
C THR A 8 -2.97 -7.46 43.61
N VAL A 9 -3.54 -7.74 42.45
CA VAL A 9 -2.83 -8.30 41.30
C VAL A 9 -3.10 -7.44 40.07
N THR A 10 -2.07 -7.20 39.27
CA THR A 10 -2.18 -6.53 37.97
C THR A 10 -2.37 -7.61 36.91
N VAL A 11 -3.45 -7.51 36.16
CA VAL A 11 -3.77 -8.44 35.06
C VAL A 11 -3.89 -7.63 33.77
N PRO A 12 -3.18 -8.01 32.69
CA PRO A 12 -3.41 -7.40 31.40
C PRO A 12 -4.77 -7.86 30.87
N VAL A 13 -5.64 -6.89 30.59
CA VAL A 13 -6.95 -7.12 29.97
C VAL A 13 -6.96 -6.46 28.59
N LEU A 14 -7.31 -7.24 27.56
CA LEU A 14 -7.61 -6.72 26.24
C LEU A 14 -9.00 -6.08 26.29
N VAL A 15 -9.10 -4.78 26.00
CA VAL A 15 -10.36 -4.05 26.05
C VAL A 15 -10.84 -3.82 24.61
N THR A 16 -11.88 -4.52 24.18
CA THR A 16 -12.52 -4.35 22.87
C THR A 16 -13.59 -3.26 22.95
N ARG A 17 -13.19 -1.99 22.76
CA ARG A 17 -14.15 -0.90 22.56
C ARG A 17 -13.98 -0.35 21.15
N SER A 18 -15.07 0.06 20.53
CA SER A 18 -15.01 0.85 19.30
C SER A 18 -14.19 2.10 19.55
N LEU A 19 -13.27 2.39 18.63
CA LEU A 19 -12.44 3.59 18.65
C LEU A 19 -12.95 4.53 17.57
N GLU A 20 -13.37 5.73 17.96
CA GLU A 20 -13.63 6.81 17.02
C GLU A 20 -12.31 7.44 16.59
N ILE A 21 -12.13 7.62 15.28
CA ILE A 21 -10.92 8.16 14.66
C ILE A 21 -11.38 9.18 13.63
N GLU A 22 -10.71 10.33 13.59
CA GLU A 22 -10.96 11.33 12.55
C GLU A 22 -10.43 10.84 11.20
N GLU A 23 -11.29 10.84 10.20
CA GLU A 23 -10.90 10.54 8.82
C GLU A 23 -10.48 11.81 8.09
N PRO A 24 -9.34 11.80 7.37
CA PRO A 24 -8.99 12.89 6.47
C PRO A 24 -10.05 13.12 5.38
N ASP A 25 -10.16 14.34 4.87
CA ASP A 25 -11.15 14.73 3.85
C ASP A 25 -10.99 14.00 2.50
N TRP A 26 -9.78 13.56 2.19
CA TRP A 26 -9.46 12.75 1.01
C TRP A 26 -9.70 11.24 1.22
N CYS A 27 -9.98 10.80 2.45
CA CYS A 27 -10.22 9.38 2.73
C CYS A 27 -11.53 8.93 2.04
N ALA A 28 -11.49 7.77 1.39
CA ALA A 28 -12.67 7.21 0.73
C ALA A 28 -13.66 6.55 1.71
N GLY A 29 -13.40 6.60 3.02
CA GLY A 29 -14.25 6.04 4.08
C GLY A 29 -14.39 4.51 4.05
N ARG A 30 -13.54 3.83 3.27
CA ARG A 30 -13.57 2.37 3.13
C ARG A 30 -12.50 1.75 4.01
N HIS A 31 -12.81 1.59 5.28
CA HIS A 31 -12.00 0.82 6.21
C HIS A 31 -12.41 -0.65 6.15
N GLY A 32 -11.52 -1.51 5.67
CA GLY A 32 -11.72 -2.96 5.77
C GLY A 32 -11.81 -3.36 7.24
N GLY A 33 -12.67 -4.33 7.57
CA GLY A 33 -12.87 -4.82 8.95
C GLY A 33 -11.67 -5.58 9.54
N HIS A 34 -10.46 -5.27 9.11
CA HIS A 34 -9.22 -5.99 9.38
C HIS A 34 -8.32 -5.28 10.41
N ALA A 35 -8.66 -4.06 10.84
CA ALA A 35 -7.91 -3.40 11.91
C ALA A 35 -8.23 -4.06 13.25
N GLU A 36 -7.31 -4.90 13.74
CA GLU A 36 -7.42 -5.58 15.03
C GLU A 36 -6.92 -4.69 16.18
N SER A 37 -6.01 -3.77 15.87
CA SER A 37 -5.44 -2.81 16.80
C SER A 37 -5.33 -1.41 16.20
N LYS A 38 -5.11 -0.40 17.05
CA LYS A 38 -5.02 1.00 16.62
C LYS A 38 -3.90 1.23 15.60
N VAL A 39 -2.80 0.48 15.72
CA VAL A 39 -1.64 0.61 14.83
C VAL A 39 -1.90 0.02 13.44
N ASP A 40 -2.96 -0.78 13.28
CA ASP A 40 -3.37 -1.36 11.99
C ASP A 40 -4.29 -0.43 11.18
N VAL A 41 -4.65 0.74 11.75
CA VAL A 41 -5.52 1.70 11.09
C VAL A 41 -4.75 2.38 9.97
N THR A 42 -5.26 2.21 8.75
CA THR A 42 -4.80 2.91 7.55
C THR A 42 -5.99 3.57 6.86
N HIS A 43 -5.84 4.86 6.54
CA HIS A 43 -6.74 5.59 5.66
C HIS A 43 -6.30 5.41 4.23
N TYR A 44 -7.24 5.03 3.37
CA TYR A 44 -7.02 4.94 1.93
C TYR A 44 -7.92 5.94 1.21
N GLY A 45 -7.35 6.62 0.21
CA GLY A 45 -8.09 7.45 -0.73
C GLY A 45 -8.78 6.62 -1.80
N LEU A 46 -9.25 7.31 -2.84
CA LEU A 46 -9.80 6.64 -4.02
C LEU A 46 -8.71 5.80 -4.71
N GLU A 47 -9.09 4.61 -5.14
CA GLU A 47 -8.23 3.75 -5.94
C GLU A 47 -8.21 4.14 -7.41
N HIS A 48 -7.01 4.22 -7.97
CA HIS A 48 -6.77 4.49 -9.37
C HIS A 48 -6.09 3.29 -10.02
N ALA A 49 -6.75 2.69 -11.00
CA ALA A 49 -6.09 1.72 -11.88
C ALA A 49 -5.21 2.47 -12.90
N ILE A 50 -3.94 2.12 -12.96
CA ILE A 50 -2.95 2.65 -13.90
C ILE A 50 -2.69 1.58 -14.95
N GLY A 51 -3.11 1.86 -16.18
CA GLY A 51 -3.05 0.93 -17.29
C GLY A 51 -3.41 1.58 -18.61
N ALA A 52 -3.23 0.83 -19.70
CA ALA A 52 -3.60 1.27 -21.05
C ALA A 52 -4.16 0.09 -21.85
N GLY A 53 -5.35 0.26 -22.42
CA GLY A 53 -6.06 -0.83 -23.11
C GLY A 53 -6.30 -2.01 -22.16
N ASP A 54 -5.89 -3.21 -22.58
CA ASP A 54 -6.02 -4.43 -21.78
C ASP A 54 -4.90 -4.64 -20.75
N PHE A 55 -3.92 -3.72 -20.69
CA PHE A 55 -2.82 -3.80 -19.74
C PHE A 55 -3.18 -3.06 -18.46
N ASN A 56 -3.44 -3.82 -17.40
CA ASN A 56 -3.47 -3.30 -16.03
C ASN A 56 -2.06 -3.44 -15.44
N LEU A 57 -1.40 -2.31 -15.16
CA LEU A 57 -0.02 -2.31 -14.71
C LEU A 57 0.06 -2.16 -13.19
N LEU A 58 -0.58 -1.12 -12.65
CA LEU A 58 -0.48 -0.75 -11.24
C LEU A 58 -1.85 -0.33 -10.71
N ARG A 59 -2.04 -0.41 -9.39
CA ARG A 59 -3.09 0.32 -8.66
C ARG A 59 -2.41 1.33 -7.77
N ALA A 60 -2.97 2.53 -7.66
CA ALA A 60 -2.43 3.58 -6.80
C ALA A 60 -3.53 4.27 -6.02
N MET A 61 -3.22 4.66 -4.79
CA MET A 61 -4.13 5.40 -3.91
C MET A 61 -3.34 6.20 -2.89
N LEU A 62 -3.90 7.30 -2.41
CA LEU A 62 -3.37 7.95 -1.21
C LEU A 62 -3.51 7.00 -0.03
N ALA A 63 -2.47 6.91 0.80
CA ALA A 63 -2.51 6.14 2.02
C ALA A 63 -1.91 6.94 3.17
N GLN A 64 -2.43 6.71 4.38
CA GLN A 64 -1.84 7.20 5.61
C GLN A 64 -2.14 6.23 6.75
N ALA A 65 -1.09 5.81 7.47
CA ALA A 65 -1.21 5.00 8.68
C ALA A 65 -0.86 5.87 9.92
N PRO A 66 -1.82 6.66 10.45
CA PRO A 66 -1.52 7.72 11.42
C PRO A 66 -0.98 7.21 12.77
N PHE A 67 -1.14 5.92 13.04
CA PHE A 67 -0.70 5.29 14.28
C PHE A 67 0.37 4.23 14.05
N ALA A 68 0.94 4.15 12.86
CA ALA A 68 2.00 3.18 12.58
C ALA A 68 3.23 3.44 13.46
N GLU A 69 3.78 2.36 14.03
CA GLU A 69 5.02 2.44 14.83
C GLU A 69 6.27 2.12 14.01
N ARG A 70 6.11 1.41 12.89
CA ARG A 70 7.21 0.84 12.07
C ARG A 70 7.17 1.26 10.60
N ALA A 71 6.27 2.16 10.25
CA ALA A 71 6.12 2.73 8.92
C ALA A 71 5.98 4.25 9.05
N THR A 72 6.02 4.97 7.92
CA THR A 72 5.75 6.40 7.93
C THR A 72 4.29 6.68 8.32
N THR A 73 4.08 7.75 9.06
CA THR A 73 2.77 8.30 9.39
C THR A 73 2.33 9.41 8.43
N ASP A 74 3.20 9.78 7.49
CA ASP A 74 2.93 10.79 6.48
C ASP A 74 1.94 10.25 5.43
N VAL A 75 1.30 11.18 4.71
CA VAL A 75 0.50 10.82 3.54
C VAL A 75 1.44 10.47 2.39
N VAL A 76 1.21 9.31 1.78
CA VAL A 76 2.03 8.76 0.68
C VAL A 76 1.15 8.31 -0.47
N LEU A 77 1.75 8.12 -1.66
CA LEU A 77 1.12 7.33 -2.70
C LEU A 77 1.46 5.86 -2.47
N TYR A 78 0.46 5.08 -2.09
CA TYR A 78 0.58 3.63 -2.03
C TYR A 78 0.33 3.05 -3.41
N VAL A 79 1.28 2.27 -3.91
CA VAL A 79 1.23 1.65 -5.24
C VAL A 79 1.33 0.14 -5.08
N GLU A 80 0.42 -0.57 -5.75
CA GLU A 80 0.38 -2.03 -5.82
C GLU A 80 0.65 -2.50 -7.27
N GLN A 81 1.53 -3.49 -7.42
CA GLN A 81 1.77 -4.24 -8.64
C GLN A 81 1.70 -5.73 -8.32
N GLN A 82 0.54 -6.35 -8.56
CA GLN A 82 0.30 -7.76 -8.24
C GLN A 82 0.65 -8.07 -6.77
N ASP A 83 1.78 -8.75 -6.52
CA ASP A 83 2.24 -9.18 -5.19
C ASP A 83 3.25 -8.21 -4.55
N LEU A 84 3.61 -7.12 -5.25
CA LEU A 84 4.54 -6.11 -4.77
C LEU A 84 3.80 -4.83 -4.44
N THR A 85 4.11 -4.24 -3.30
CA THR A 85 3.51 -2.97 -2.88
C THR A 85 4.57 -2.03 -2.33
N GLY A 86 4.41 -0.72 -2.56
CA GLY A 86 5.32 0.31 -2.08
C GLY A 86 4.58 1.57 -1.67
N SER A 87 5.19 2.35 -0.77
CA SER A 87 4.75 3.67 -0.36
C SER A 87 5.77 4.69 -0.84
N TYR A 88 5.30 5.70 -1.57
CA TYR A 88 6.16 6.65 -2.27
C TYR A 88 5.81 8.08 -1.88
N THR A 89 6.84 8.88 -1.63
CA THR A 89 6.75 10.34 -1.58
C THR A 89 6.51 10.92 -2.98
N PRO A 90 6.06 12.17 -3.12
CA PRO A 90 5.84 12.78 -4.44
C PRO A 90 7.05 12.70 -5.38
N ASP A 91 8.26 12.96 -4.88
CA ASP A 91 9.48 12.90 -5.70
C ASP A 91 9.78 11.46 -6.16
N GLU A 92 9.60 10.48 -5.27
CA GLU A 92 9.78 9.06 -5.62
C GLU A 92 8.72 8.54 -6.59
N VAL A 93 7.51 9.14 -6.63
CA VAL A 93 6.49 8.83 -7.64
C VAL A 93 6.95 9.28 -9.03
N GLU A 94 7.56 10.47 -9.14
CA GLU A 94 8.13 10.94 -10.41
C GLU A 94 9.29 10.04 -10.85
N GLU A 95 10.18 9.65 -9.92
CA GLU A 95 11.25 8.67 -10.21
C GLU A 95 10.71 7.31 -10.67
N LEU A 96 9.64 6.82 -10.04
CA LEU A 96 8.96 5.59 -10.46
C LEU A 96 8.37 5.74 -11.86
N ALA A 97 7.76 6.87 -12.18
CA ALA A 97 7.20 7.14 -13.50
C ALA A 97 8.30 7.13 -14.58
N ASP A 98 9.44 7.78 -14.33
CA ASP A 98 10.60 7.76 -15.23
C ASP A 98 11.14 6.34 -15.44
N ALA A 99 11.27 5.56 -14.36
CA ALA A 99 11.71 4.16 -14.45
C ALA A 99 10.75 3.29 -15.31
N LEU A 100 9.44 3.54 -15.24
CA LEU A 100 8.46 2.85 -16.08
C LEU A 100 8.60 3.23 -17.57
N VAL A 101 8.92 4.50 -17.87
CA VAL A 101 9.20 4.95 -19.24
C VAL A 101 10.45 4.25 -19.80
N GLU A 102 11.51 4.16 -19.01
CA GLU A 102 12.73 3.44 -19.38
C GLU A 102 12.47 1.94 -19.61
N ALA A 103 11.72 1.29 -18.72
CA ALA A 103 11.32 -0.11 -18.86
C ALA A 103 10.52 -0.33 -20.15
N ALA A 104 9.57 0.56 -20.47
CA ALA A 104 8.83 0.51 -21.72
C ALA A 104 9.74 0.69 -22.95
N ALA A 105 10.77 1.55 -22.88
CA ALA A 105 11.75 1.68 -23.95
C ALA A 105 12.54 0.39 -24.16
N ARG A 106 12.93 -0.30 -23.07
CA ARG A 106 13.62 -1.60 -23.14
C ARG A 106 12.74 -2.69 -23.77
N LEU A 107 11.45 -2.76 -23.41
CA LEU A 107 10.50 -3.69 -24.03
C LEU A 107 10.38 -3.48 -25.54
N ARG A 108 10.32 -2.23 -25.99
CA ARG A 108 10.31 -1.91 -27.44
C ARG A 108 11.58 -2.38 -28.14
N ALA A 109 12.75 -2.29 -27.49
CA ALA A 109 14.00 -2.81 -28.05
C ALA A 109 13.97 -4.33 -28.20
N LEU A 110 13.54 -5.05 -27.16
CA LEU A 110 13.41 -6.51 -27.19
C LEU A 110 12.40 -6.98 -28.24
N SER A 111 11.30 -6.25 -28.42
CA SER A 111 10.33 -6.54 -29.49
C SER A 111 10.95 -6.47 -30.89
N ARG A 112 11.83 -5.49 -31.15
CA ARG A 112 12.55 -5.39 -32.42
C ARG A 112 13.55 -6.53 -32.61
N GLU A 113 14.26 -6.90 -31.55
CA GLU A 113 15.16 -8.06 -31.56
C GLU A 113 14.39 -9.35 -31.88
N LEU A 114 13.24 -9.57 -31.23
CA LEU A 114 12.36 -10.71 -31.50
C LEU A 114 11.89 -10.74 -32.96
N ALA A 115 11.43 -9.61 -33.50
CA ALA A 115 10.99 -9.51 -34.89
C ALA A 115 12.11 -9.88 -35.88
N ALA A 116 13.35 -9.44 -35.61
CA ALA A 116 14.50 -9.76 -36.45
C ALA A 116 14.87 -11.26 -36.42
N ILE A 117 14.70 -11.92 -35.28
CA ILE A 117 14.92 -13.37 -35.14
C ILE A 117 13.87 -14.15 -35.94
N LEU A 118 12.59 -13.79 -35.78
CA LEU A 118 11.49 -14.46 -36.47
C LEU A 118 11.61 -14.33 -38.00
N ALA A 119 11.93 -13.14 -38.51
CA ALA A 119 12.13 -12.91 -39.95
C ALA A 119 13.31 -13.68 -40.57
N ARG A 120 14.27 -14.14 -39.75
CA ARG A 120 15.38 -15.01 -40.18
C ARG A 120 15.01 -16.49 -40.15
N GLY A 121 14.13 -16.90 -39.24
CA GLY A 121 13.64 -18.28 -39.14
C GLY A 121 12.70 -18.67 -40.29
N ASP A 122 12.11 -17.68 -40.96
CA ASP A 122 11.27 -17.85 -42.16
C ASP A 122 12.07 -17.81 -43.49
N GLN A 123 13.43 -17.84 -43.44
CA GLN A 123 14.34 -17.92 -44.59
C GLN A 123 15.07 -19.26 -44.63
#